data_AF-A0A814IFG8-F1
#
_entry.id   AF-A0A814IFG8-F1
#
_cell.length_a   1.000
_cell.length_b   1.000
_cell.length_c   1.000
_cell.angle_alpha   90.00
_cell.angle_beta   90.00
_cell.angle_gamma   90.00
#
_symmetry.space_group_name_H-M   'P 1'
#
loop_
_entity.id
_entity.type
_entity.pdbx_description
1 polymer ?
#
loop_
_entity_poly.entity_id
_entity_poly.type
_entity_poly.pdbx_seq_one_letter_code
_entity_poly.pdbx_strand_id
1 'polypeptide(L)'
;MYQERRVEREKKEQRIDERISNITDKHINEEVLRLWNLKGLSGKRKRISKLDREEAHKRIVKKKRLEETNKMHLDYLQRHGSDQDN
;
A
#
# COMPACT_ATOMS: atom_id res chain seq x y z
N MET A 1 -5.95 12.59 37.81
CA MET A 1 -4.62 12.38 37.19
C MET A 1 -4.51 11.21 36.19
N TYR A 2 -4.89 9.96 36.50
CA TYR A 2 -4.76 8.85 35.52
C TYR A 2 -5.89 8.84 34.46
N GLN A 3 -7.13 9.08 34.88
CA GLN A 3 -8.28 9.16 33.97
C GLN A 3 -8.18 10.34 32.99
N GLU A 4 -7.67 11.49 33.45
CA GLU A 4 -7.49 12.67 32.60
C GLU A 4 -6.48 12.42 31.46
N ARG A 5 -5.36 11.75 31.74
CA ARG A 5 -4.37 11.37 30.72
C ARG A 5 -4.92 10.38 29.70
N ARG A 6 -5.82 9.49 30.13
CA ARG A 6 -6.46 8.51 29.25
C ARG A 6 -7.47 9.19 28.32
N VAL A 7 -8.31 10.08 28.86
CA VAL A 7 -9.26 10.88 28.06
C VAL A 7 -8.54 11.79 27.07
N GLU A 8 -7.41 12.38 27.46
CA GLU A 8 -6.61 13.22 26.56
C GLU A 8 -5.97 12.41 25.42
N ARG A 9 -5.55 11.17 25.71
CA ARG A 9 -5.03 10.24 24.70
C ARG A 9 -6.10 9.82 23.70
N GLU A 10 -7.28 9.44 24.19
CA GLU A 10 -8.42 9.06 23.33
C GLU A 10 -8.85 10.24 22.43
N LYS A 11 -8.90 11.47 22.97
CA LYS A 11 -9.16 12.69 22.17
C LYS A 11 -8.07 12.99 21.14
N LYS A 12 -6.83 12.57 21.38
CA LYS A 12 -5.73 12.73 20.42
C LYS A 12 -5.82 11.70 19.31
N GLU A 13 -6.14 10.45 19.64
CA GLU A 13 -6.35 9.36 18.68
C GLU A 13 -7.56 9.65 17.78
N GLN A 14 -8.70 10.06 18.33
CA GLN A 14 -9.87 10.46 17.54
C GLN A 14 -9.56 11.57 16.52
N ARG A 15 -8.78 12.59 16.93
CA ARG A 15 -8.36 13.66 16.01
C ARG A 15 -7.38 13.18 14.94
N ILE A 16 -6.59 12.15 15.20
CA ILE A 16 -5.72 11.54 14.20
C ILE A 16 -6.56 10.76 13.20
N ASP A 17 -7.53 9.98 13.67
CA ASP A 17 -8.41 9.18 12.82
C ASP A 17 -9.28 10.05 11.92
N GLU A 18 -9.86 11.13 12.45
CA GLU A 18 -10.60 12.13 11.66
C GLU A 18 -9.70 12.76 10.59
N ARG A 19 -8.46 13.10 10.94
CA ARG A 19 -7.50 13.65 9.97
C ARG A 19 -7.15 12.65 8.89
N ILE A 20 -6.95 11.38 9.22
CA ILE A 20 -6.66 10.31 8.25
C ILE A 20 -7.87 10.09 7.35
N SER A 21 -9.08 10.06 7.89
CA SER A 21 -10.33 9.93 7.13
C SER A 21 -10.55 11.09 6.15
N ASN A 22 -10.12 12.30 6.53
CA ASN A 22 -10.19 13.49 5.70
C ASN A 22 -9.07 13.59 4.65
N ILE A 23 -8.06 12.71 4.69
CA ILE A 23 -7.06 12.60 3.63
C ILE A 23 -7.71 11.88 2.44
N THR A 24 -8.14 12.67 1.47
CA THR A 24 -8.62 12.17 0.18
C THR A 24 -7.46 11.77 -0.73
N ASP A 25 -7.75 10.94 -1.72
CA ASP A 25 -6.79 10.59 -2.78
C ASP A 25 -6.23 11.83 -3.50
N LYS A 26 -7.03 12.90 -3.58
CA LYS A 26 -6.59 14.18 -4.13
C LYS A 26 -5.47 14.81 -3.28
N HIS A 27 -5.60 14.83 -1.95
CA HIS A 27 -4.55 15.32 -1.05
C HIS A 27 -3.26 14.50 -1.15
N ILE A 28 -3.39 13.17 -1.29
CA ILE A 28 -2.23 12.27 -1.50
C ILE A 28 -1.55 12.59 -2.84
N ASN A 29 -2.33 12.71 -3.91
CA ASN A 29 -1.80 12.98 -5.25
C ASN A 29 -1.13 14.36 -5.34
N GLU A 30 -1.71 15.37 -4.71
CA GLU A 30 -1.12 16.70 -4.62
C GLU A 30 0.19 16.68 -3.82
N GLU A 31 0.26 15.92 -2.73
CA GLU A 31 1.47 15.76 -1.93
C GLU A 31 2.56 14.98 -2.67
N VAL A 32 2.20 13.93 -3.40
CA VAL A 32 3.10 13.19 -4.28
C VAL A 32 3.64 14.10 -5.38
N LEU A 33 2.78 14.87 -6.04
CA LEU A 33 3.19 15.85 -7.05
C LEU A 33 4.06 16.94 -6.45
N ARG A 34 3.76 17.42 -5.25
CA ARG A 34 4.57 18.40 -4.52
C ARG A 34 5.95 17.83 -4.21
N LEU A 35 6.06 16.61 -3.68
CA LEU A 35 7.34 15.94 -3.42
C LEU A 35 8.11 15.63 -4.71
N TRP A 36 7.38 15.37 -5.80
CA TRP A 36 7.96 15.19 -7.12
C TRP A 36 8.52 16.51 -7.69
N ASN A 37 7.79 17.62 -7.50
CA ASN A 37 8.11 18.95 -8.03
C ASN A 37 9.07 19.76 -7.13
N LEU A 38 9.11 19.50 -5.82
CA LEU A 38 10.13 20.02 -4.89
C LEU A 38 11.54 19.57 -5.28
N LYS A 39 11.66 18.62 -6.22
CA LYS A 39 12.89 18.43 -6.99
C LYS A 39 13.03 19.52 -8.04
N GLY A 40 13.45 20.71 -7.60
CA GLY A 40 14.34 21.59 -8.36
C GLY A 40 15.71 20.93 -8.64
N LEU A 41 15.74 19.63 -8.97
CA LEU A 41 16.88 18.85 -9.48
C LEU A 41 16.62 18.48 -10.94
N SER A 42 16.10 19.43 -11.72
CA SER A 42 15.81 19.28 -13.15
C SER A 42 17.04 18.95 -14.01
N GLY A 43 18.26 18.86 -13.44
CA GLY A 43 19.48 18.48 -14.15
C GLY A 43 20.06 17.08 -13.83
N LYS A 44 19.57 16.36 -12.82
CA LYS A 44 20.07 15.01 -12.50
C LYS A 44 18.88 14.06 -12.44
N ARG A 45 18.58 13.39 -13.56
CA ARG A 45 17.84 12.11 -13.54
C ARG A 45 18.41 11.30 -12.37
N LYS A 46 17.66 11.14 -11.28
CA LYS A 46 18.06 10.23 -10.20
C LYS A 46 18.20 8.87 -10.88
N ARG A 47 19.43 8.44 -11.14
CA ARG A 47 19.68 7.11 -11.69
C ARG A 47 19.11 6.17 -10.64
N ILE A 48 17.97 5.53 -10.96
CA ILE A 48 17.47 4.44 -10.13
C ILE A 48 18.62 3.45 -10.06
N SER A 49 19.08 3.15 -8.84
CA SER A 49 20.21 2.25 -8.64
C SER A 49 19.93 0.96 -9.40
N LYS A 50 20.97 0.35 -9.97
CA LYS A 50 20.82 -0.97 -10.60
C LYS A 50 20.21 -1.97 -9.61
N LEU A 51 20.62 -1.89 -8.34
CA LEU A 51 20.11 -2.71 -7.24
C LEU A 51 18.63 -2.49 -7.00
N ASP A 52 18.16 -1.24 -6.98
CA ASP A 52 16.74 -0.92 -6.79
C ASP A 52 15.88 -1.48 -7.94
N ARG A 53 16.40 -1.43 -9.17
CA ARG A 53 15.73 -2.03 -10.34
C ARG A 53 15.68 -3.55 -10.27
N GLU A 54 16.77 -4.18 -9.88
CA GLU A 54 16.85 -5.63 -9.70
C GLU A 54 15.92 -6.11 -8.58
N GLU A 55 15.86 -5.39 -7.46
CA GLU A 55 14.97 -5.68 -6.34
C GLU A 55 13.49 -5.49 -6.72
N ALA A 56 13.15 -4.40 -7.41
CA ALA A 56 11.80 -4.18 -7.93
C ALA A 56 11.39 -5.30 -8.90
N HIS A 57 12.28 -5.72 -9.80
CA HIS A 57 12.02 -6.81 -10.73
C HIS A 57 11.77 -8.15 -10.00
N LYS A 58 12.60 -8.49 -9.01
CA LYS A 58 12.41 -9.69 -8.17
C LYS A 58 11.04 -9.68 -7.47
N ARG A 59 10.63 -8.53 -6.93
CA ARG A 59 9.32 -8.36 -6.28
C ARG A 59 8.16 -8.54 -7.25
N ILE A 60 8.26 -7.96 -8.45
CA ILE A 60 7.22 -8.10 -9.49
C ILE A 60 7.09 -9.57 -9.91
N VAL A 61 8.21 -10.26 -10.16
CA VAL A 61 8.20 -11.69 -10.52
C VAL A 61 7.60 -12.54 -9.39
N LYS A 62 7.98 -12.29 -8.14
CA LYS A 62 7.40 -13.00 -6.98
C LYS A 62 5.89 -12.77 -6.89
N LYS A 63 5.43 -11.54 -7.08
CA LYS A 63 4.00 -11.20 -7.05
C LYS A 63 3.23 -11.96 -8.14
N LYS A 64 3.73 -11.94 -9.39
CA LYS A 64 3.10 -12.68 -10.50
C LYS A 64 2.98 -14.17 -10.21
N ARG A 65 4.03 -14.79 -9.66
CA ARG A 65 3.97 -16.21 -9.26
C ARG A 65 2.92 -16.47 -8.19
N LEU A 66 2.79 -15.59 -7.20
CA LEU A 66 1.75 -15.75 -6.17
C LEU A 66 0.35 -15.59 -6.77
N GLU A 67 0.16 -14.63 -7.68
CA GLU A 67 -1.10 -14.44 -8.40
C GLU A 67 -1.45 -15.67 -9.26
N GLU A 68 -0.47 -16.25 -9.96
CA GLU A 68 -0.63 -17.48 -10.74
C GLU A 68 -0.97 -18.68 -9.85
N THR A 69 -0.27 -18.88 -8.73
CA THR A 69 -0.57 -19.95 -7.76
C THR A 69 -1.96 -19.80 -7.17
N ASN A 70 -2.33 -18.58 -6.78
CA ASN A 70 -3.67 -18.32 -6.25
C ASN A 70 -4.74 -18.61 -7.29
N LYS A 71 -4.50 -18.25 -8.55
CA LYS A 71 -5.41 -18.57 -9.65
C LYS A 71 -5.56 -20.09 -9.82
N MET A 72 -4.45 -20.84 -9.85
CA MET A 72 -4.50 -22.30 -9.94
C MET A 72 -5.23 -22.94 -8.75
N HIS A 73 -5.02 -22.41 -7.55
CA HIS A 73 -5.70 -22.88 -6.35
C HIS A 73 -7.21 -22.62 -6.42
N LEU A 74 -7.62 -21.44 -6.86
CA LEU A 74 -9.03 -21.11 -7.08
C LEU A 74 -9.65 -21.97 -8.18
N ASP A 75 -8.95 -22.19 -9.30
CA ASP A 75 -9.41 -23.08 -10.39
C ASP A 75 -9.57 -24.53 -9.90
N TYR A 76 -8.67 -25.02 -9.05
CA TYR A 76 -8.78 -26.33 -8.41
C TYR A 76 -10.01 -26.41 -7.50
N LEU A 77 -10.18 -25.43 -6.61
CA LEU A 77 -11.35 -25.36 -5.72
C LEU A 77 -12.65 -25.26 -6.52
N GLN A 78 -12.67 -24.55 -7.64
CA GLN A 78 -13.84 -24.47 -8.50
C GLN A 78 -14.16 -25.82 -9.16
N ARG A 79 -13.15 -26.59 -9.59
CA ARG A 79 -13.35 -27.90 -10.23
C ARG A 79 -13.80 -28.99 -9.26
N HIS A 80 -13.35 -28.92 -8.01
CA HIS A 80 -13.61 -29.96 -6.99
C HIS A 80 -14.60 -29.54 -5.89
N GLY A 81 -14.97 -28.27 -5.81
CA GLY A 81 -16.04 -27.79 -4.94
C GLY A 81 -17.43 -28.14 -5.46
N SER A 82 -17.58 -28.37 -6.77
CA SER A 82 -18.83 -28.81 -7.40
C SER A 82 -19.18 -30.28 -7.14
N ASP A 83 -18.24 -31.08 -6.61
CA ASP A 83 -18.44 -32.49 -6.28
C ASP A 83 -19.06 -32.68 -4.87
N GLN A 84 -19.26 -31.61 -4.08
CA GLN A 84 -19.82 -31.68 -2.73
C GLN A 84 -21.33 -31.38 -2.63
N ASP A 85 -21.99 -31.00 -3.74
CA ASP A 85 -23.43 -30.69 -3.77
C ASP A 85 -24.29 -31.76 -4.51
N ASN A 86 -23.76 -32.98 -4.74
CA ASN A 86 -24.54 -34.14 -5.23
C ASN A 86 -24.60 -35.28 -4.20
#